data_AF-A0A3E1NX87-F1
#
_entry.id   AF-A0A3E1NX87-F1
#
_cell.length_a   1.000
_cell.length_b   1.000
_cell.length_c   1.000
_cell.angle_alpha   90.00
_cell.angle_beta   90.00
_cell.angle_gamma   90.00
#
_symmetry.space_group_name_H-M   'P 1'
#
loop_
_entity.id
_entity.type
_entity.pdbx_description
1 polymer ?
#
loop_
_entity_poly.entity_id
_entity_poly.type
_entity_poly.pdbx_seq_one_letter_code
_entity_poly.pdbx_strand_id
1 'polypeptide(L)'
;MKPLCFVIMPFNRKKDAEGNEIDFNAIYDTLIVPAIEAAGMQAIRADEETVDGIIHKPMYERLILCDYAVADLTTSNANVLYELGIRHAVKPHTTINIYANGSPLPFDVNSVRCMPYSYDKKKGLTKPKEDMESLTGKLKTAKKRKDTDSPIYQLVDGISFQNSVAHQKTDIFRDQVEYNVEMKKKLKKIRSNKKYSTAQILEELDKIEIDPENEEAGVLIDFMISYRSLGAYPRMIAFIENMPSHVKNTVMVQEQLGFAYNRTGEKEEAIRVLEGVLKQNGPSSETYGILGRVYKDLYDAAIIDQNIAKAKGYLDKAIETYQKGMEADWRDAYPGTNLLTLLYVKGDFEKIQSLACVVEYAVQRKLAKSEDYWDYATLVEIALVTGNERKALENFEKAIVCDKDLWMLETTVNTLDRMLKVAQKRKEKATLIKKVLKLFNEQIKKW
;
A
#
# COMPACT_ATOMS: atom_id res chain seq x y z
N MET A 1 -21.66 7.83 26.50
CA MET A 1 -20.71 7.71 25.38
C MET A 1 -21.44 8.04 24.08
N LYS A 2 -20.80 8.72 23.11
CA LYS A 2 -21.48 9.18 21.87
C LYS A 2 -21.61 8.02 20.86
N PRO A 3 -22.73 7.88 20.11
CA PRO A 3 -22.85 6.90 19.03
C PRO A 3 -21.80 7.12 17.94
N LEU A 4 -21.33 6.05 17.31
CA LEU A 4 -20.34 6.12 16.23
C LEU A 4 -21.04 6.33 14.87
N CYS A 5 -20.46 7.20 14.05
CA CYS A 5 -20.87 7.44 12.68
C CYS A 5 -19.69 7.18 11.73
N PHE A 6 -19.79 6.14 10.92
CA PHE A 6 -18.76 5.79 9.94
C PHE A 6 -18.89 6.64 8.68
N VAL A 7 -17.78 7.23 8.24
CA VAL A 7 -17.74 8.10 7.06
C VAL A 7 -17.12 7.34 5.89
N ILE A 8 -17.96 7.06 4.90
CA ILE A 8 -17.69 6.32 3.68
C ILE A 8 -17.41 7.34 2.57
N MET A 9 -16.15 7.69 2.33
CA MET A 9 -15.82 8.76 1.38
C MET A 9 -14.45 8.57 0.72
N PRO A 10 -14.21 9.18 -0.45
CA PRO A 10 -12.86 9.28 -1.00
C PRO A 10 -11.95 10.12 -0.10
N PHE A 11 -10.64 9.89 -0.19
CA PHE A 11 -9.63 10.58 0.62
C PHE A 11 -8.81 11.56 -0.22
N ASN A 12 -8.20 12.56 0.43
CA ASN A 12 -7.31 13.53 -0.21
C ASN A 12 -8.00 14.27 -1.39
N ARG A 13 -7.18 14.78 -2.30
CA ARG A 13 -7.65 15.37 -3.56
C ARG A 13 -7.92 14.28 -4.58
N LYS A 14 -9.13 14.24 -5.12
CA LYS A 14 -9.53 13.31 -6.19
C LYS A 14 -10.11 14.09 -7.36
N LYS A 15 -9.97 13.52 -8.55
CA LYS A 15 -10.54 14.09 -9.77
C LYS A 15 -11.96 13.58 -9.98
N ASP A 16 -12.86 14.48 -10.37
CA ASP A 16 -14.19 14.12 -10.87
C ASP A 16 -14.12 13.58 -12.32
N ALA A 17 -15.27 13.18 -12.86
CA ALA A 17 -15.38 12.64 -14.22
C ALA A 17 -14.95 13.64 -15.32
N GLU A 18 -15.01 14.94 -15.02
CA GLU A 18 -14.54 16.01 -15.91
C GLU A 18 -13.09 16.45 -15.61
N GLY A 19 -12.39 15.76 -14.70
CA GLY A 19 -10.99 16.01 -14.38
C GLY A 19 -10.72 17.12 -13.37
N ASN A 20 -11.76 17.71 -12.75
CA ASN A 20 -11.61 18.76 -11.74
C ASN A 20 -11.23 18.15 -10.39
N GLU A 21 -10.36 18.86 -9.66
CA GLU A 21 -9.90 18.40 -8.36
C GLU A 21 -10.88 18.77 -7.24
N ILE A 22 -11.21 17.79 -6.40
CA ILE A 22 -12.08 17.92 -5.25
C ILE A 22 -11.28 17.57 -3.99
N ASP A 23 -11.27 18.47 -3.02
CA ASP A 23 -10.58 18.30 -1.75
C ASP A 23 -11.50 17.64 -0.72
N PHE A 24 -11.42 16.31 -0.61
CA PHE A 24 -12.24 15.54 0.31
C PHE A 24 -11.82 15.71 1.77
N ASN A 25 -10.60 16.14 2.06
CA ASN A 25 -10.20 16.46 3.43
C ASN A 25 -10.89 17.74 3.89
N ALA A 26 -10.94 18.77 3.04
CA ALA A 26 -11.70 19.98 3.33
C ALA A 26 -13.20 19.68 3.56
N ILE A 27 -13.81 18.82 2.73
CA ILE A 27 -15.21 18.41 2.92
C ILE A 27 -15.40 17.68 4.25
N TYR A 28 -14.49 16.76 4.58
CA TYR A 28 -14.55 16.03 5.84
C TYR A 28 -14.46 16.95 7.06
N ASP A 29 -13.42 17.79 7.12
CA ASP A 29 -13.11 18.63 8.28
C ASP A 29 -14.10 19.78 8.49
N THR A 30 -14.63 20.34 7.40
CA THR A 30 -15.44 21.56 7.48
C THR A 30 -16.95 21.33 7.38
N LEU A 31 -17.38 20.19 6.82
CA LEU A 31 -18.79 19.85 6.65
C LEU A 31 -19.18 18.59 7.42
N ILE A 32 -18.51 17.46 7.17
CA ILE A 32 -18.98 16.15 7.67
C ILE A 32 -18.75 16.00 9.18
N VAL A 33 -17.52 16.20 9.66
CA VAL A 33 -17.17 16.05 11.08
C VAL A 33 -17.99 17.00 11.95
N PRO A 34 -18.06 18.32 11.67
CA PRO A 34 -18.85 19.24 12.49
C PRO A 34 -20.34 18.87 12.53
N ALA A 35 -20.91 18.39 11.41
CA ALA A 35 -22.30 17.98 11.37
C ALA A 35 -22.58 16.72 12.21
N ILE A 36 -21.68 15.73 12.16
CA ILE A 36 -21.76 14.50 12.97
C ILE A 36 -21.66 14.83 14.47
N GLU A 37 -20.72 15.68 14.84
CA GLU A 37 -20.53 16.11 16.23
C GLU A 37 -21.72 16.92 16.75
N ALA A 38 -22.27 17.83 15.92
CA ALA A 38 -23.47 18.61 16.24
C ALA A 38 -24.75 17.75 16.35
N ALA A 39 -24.74 16.55 15.75
CA ALA A 39 -25.77 15.53 15.94
C ALA A 39 -25.57 14.68 17.22
N GLY A 40 -24.50 14.94 17.98
CA GLY A 40 -24.16 14.23 19.22
C GLY A 40 -23.58 12.85 18.96
N MET A 41 -22.87 12.67 17.85
CA MET A 41 -22.19 11.44 17.43
C MET A 41 -20.68 11.69 17.34
N GLN A 42 -19.91 10.64 17.07
CA GLN A 42 -18.46 10.71 16.82
C GLN A 42 -18.17 10.17 15.41
N ALA A 43 -17.45 10.96 14.61
CA ALA A 43 -17.07 10.59 13.25
C ALA A 43 -15.87 9.65 13.25
N ILE A 44 -15.87 8.67 12.35
CA ILE A 44 -14.74 7.78 12.08
C ILE A 44 -14.61 7.63 10.58
N ARG A 45 -13.44 7.91 10.01
CA ARG A 45 -13.13 7.73 8.58
C ARG A 45 -12.06 6.65 8.38
N ALA A 46 -12.10 5.95 7.26
CA ALA A 46 -11.25 4.78 7.00
C ALA A 46 -9.75 5.10 6.79
N ASP A 47 -9.38 6.32 6.40
CA ASP A 47 -8.01 6.75 6.06
C ASP A 47 -7.25 7.44 7.20
N GLU A 48 -7.90 7.76 8.31
CA GLU A 48 -7.22 8.15 9.55
C GLU A 48 -6.39 6.98 10.13
N GLU A 49 -6.53 5.81 9.52
CA GLU A 49 -5.75 4.62 9.78
C GLU A 49 -4.80 4.36 8.61
N THR A 50 -3.51 4.58 8.84
CA THR A 50 -2.46 4.02 7.98
C THR A 50 -2.34 2.56 8.40
N VAL A 51 -3.04 1.66 7.71
CA VAL A 51 -2.89 0.21 7.91
C VAL A 51 -2.56 -0.41 6.58
N ASP A 52 -1.29 -0.79 6.44
CA ASP A 52 -0.91 -1.84 5.51
C ASP A 52 -1.34 -3.17 6.18
N GLY A 53 -2.11 -4.03 5.50
CA GLY A 53 -2.63 -5.30 6.05
C GLY A 53 -3.80 -5.90 5.28
N ILE A 54 -4.57 -6.89 5.80
CA ILE A 54 -5.91 -7.16 5.22
C ILE A 54 -6.74 -5.90 5.49
N ILE A 55 -6.77 -5.04 4.48
CA ILE A 55 -7.26 -3.66 4.55
C ILE A 55 -8.73 -3.60 5.00
N HIS A 56 -9.50 -4.69 4.86
CA HIS A 56 -10.95 -4.65 4.86
C HIS A 56 -11.66 -5.09 6.16
N LYS A 57 -11.05 -5.82 7.11
CA LYS A 57 -11.79 -6.31 8.31
C LYS A 57 -12.33 -5.16 9.19
N PRO A 58 -11.53 -4.15 9.57
CA PRO A 58 -12.04 -3.01 10.36
C PRO A 58 -13.11 -2.22 9.60
N MET A 59 -12.97 -2.12 8.27
CA MET A 59 -13.98 -1.51 7.39
C MET A 59 -15.31 -2.27 7.45
N TYR A 60 -15.32 -3.60 7.29
CA TYR A 60 -16.55 -4.41 7.39
C TYR A 60 -17.20 -4.31 8.77
N GLU A 61 -16.40 -4.38 9.84
CA GLU A 61 -16.89 -4.26 11.21
C GLU A 61 -17.54 -2.91 11.45
N ARG A 62 -16.96 -1.81 10.95
CA ARG A 62 -17.57 -0.47 11.02
C ARG A 62 -18.89 -0.40 10.25
N LEU A 63 -18.94 -0.96 9.04
CA LEU A 63 -20.17 -1.00 8.24
C LEU A 63 -21.30 -1.77 8.96
N ILE A 64 -20.96 -2.83 9.69
CA ILE A 64 -21.91 -3.68 10.42
C ILE A 64 -22.26 -3.12 11.81
N LEU A 65 -21.33 -2.51 12.53
CA LEU A 65 -21.47 -2.21 13.96
C LEU A 65 -21.77 -0.75 14.24
N CYS A 66 -21.30 0.21 13.41
CA CYS A 66 -21.60 1.62 13.64
C CYS A 66 -23.11 1.87 13.58
N ASP A 67 -23.58 2.69 14.51
CA ASP A 67 -24.99 3.07 14.60
C ASP A 67 -25.41 3.89 13.39
N TYR A 68 -24.52 4.72 12.86
CA TYR A 68 -24.77 5.62 11.74
C TYR A 68 -23.69 5.50 10.66
N ALA A 69 -24.04 5.87 9.43
CA ALA A 69 -23.07 6.06 8.35
C ALA A 69 -23.41 7.29 7.49
N VAL A 70 -22.38 7.98 7.01
CA VAL A 70 -22.49 9.05 6.00
C VAL A 70 -21.65 8.64 4.79
N ALA A 71 -22.24 8.59 3.60
CA ALA A 71 -21.56 8.20 2.37
C ALA A 71 -21.49 9.34 1.36
N ASP A 72 -20.29 9.71 0.92
CA ASP A 72 -20.05 10.78 -0.06
C ASP A 72 -19.89 10.22 -1.48
N LEU A 73 -20.91 10.44 -2.31
CA LEU A 73 -21.05 9.87 -3.65
C LEU A 73 -20.51 10.77 -4.77
N THR A 74 -19.87 11.88 -4.43
CA THR A 74 -19.51 12.98 -5.35
C THR A 74 -18.73 12.57 -6.60
N THR A 75 -17.87 11.55 -6.50
CA THR A 75 -17.02 11.09 -7.61
C THR A 75 -17.42 9.72 -8.17
N SER A 76 -18.56 9.16 -7.75
CA SER A 76 -18.93 7.78 -8.11
C SER A 76 -17.81 6.76 -7.83
N ASN A 77 -17.11 6.95 -6.72
CA ASN A 77 -15.95 6.14 -6.37
C ASN A 77 -16.37 4.67 -6.13
N ALA A 78 -15.71 3.73 -6.82
CA ALA A 78 -16.06 2.30 -6.74
C ALA A 78 -15.97 1.72 -5.31
N ASN A 79 -15.01 2.18 -4.49
CA ASN A 79 -14.86 1.71 -3.11
C ASN A 79 -16.02 2.20 -2.24
N VAL A 80 -16.39 3.47 -2.37
CA VAL A 80 -17.53 4.04 -1.64
C VAL A 80 -18.82 3.32 -1.99
N LEU A 81 -19.03 3.00 -3.28
CA LEU A 81 -20.22 2.26 -3.73
C LEU A 81 -20.25 0.84 -3.19
N TYR A 82 -19.10 0.17 -3.14
CA TYR A 82 -18.96 -1.16 -2.57
C TYR A 82 -19.31 -1.18 -1.07
N GLU A 83 -18.70 -0.27 -0.29
CA GLU A 83 -18.97 -0.11 1.14
C GLU A 83 -20.44 0.25 1.43
N LEU A 84 -21.02 1.15 0.63
CA LEU A 84 -22.43 1.51 0.71
C LEU A 84 -23.35 0.30 0.44
N GLY A 85 -23.01 -0.53 -0.55
CA GLY A 85 -23.75 -1.76 -0.85
C GLY A 85 -23.77 -2.73 0.33
N ILE A 86 -22.63 -2.94 0.97
CA ILE A 86 -22.54 -3.76 2.19
C ILE A 86 -23.37 -3.15 3.32
N ARG A 87 -23.25 -1.83 3.55
CA ARG A 87 -24.02 -1.12 4.58
C ARG A 87 -25.52 -1.31 4.35
N HIS A 88 -26.00 -1.12 3.13
CA HIS A 88 -27.40 -1.35 2.76
C HIS A 88 -27.83 -2.80 3.00
N ALA A 89 -26.96 -3.79 2.83
CA ALA A 89 -27.30 -5.19 3.08
C ALA A 89 -27.43 -5.51 4.58
N VAL A 90 -26.58 -4.94 5.42
CA VAL A 90 -26.49 -5.30 6.84
C VAL A 90 -27.27 -4.36 7.78
N LYS A 91 -27.68 -3.18 7.30
CA LYS A 91 -28.40 -2.18 8.09
C LYS A 91 -29.63 -1.67 7.34
N PRO A 92 -30.83 -1.74 7.95
CA PRO A 92 -32.07 -1.28 7.30
C PRO A 92 -32.22 0.25 7.29
N HIS A 93 -31.58 0.94 8.23
CA HIS A 93 -31.73 2.39 8.45
C HIS A 93 -30.38 3.04 8.77
N THR A 94 -30.40 4.36 9.01
CA THR A 94 -29.31 5.19 9.56
C THR A 94 -28.10 5.35 8.63
N THR A 95 -28.34 5.39 7.33
CA THR A 95 -27.33 5.65 6.30
C THR A 95 -27.70 6.90 5.51
N ILE A 96 -26.84 7.92 5.53
CA ILE A 96 -27.10 9.20 4.86
C ILE A 96 -26.14 9.38 3.70
N ASN A 97 -26.69 9.42 2.49
CA ASN A 97 -25.93 9.67 1.28
C ASN A 97 -25.84 11.18 1.03
N ILE A 98 -24.64 11.69 0.75
CA ILE A 98 -24.37 13.08 0.41
C ILE A 98 -23.63 13.14 -0.92
N TYR A 99 -23.71 14.28 -1.61
CA TYR A 99 -22.97 14.52 -2.85
C TYR A 99 -22.84 16.01 -3.15
N ALA A 100 -21.79 16.40 -3.87
CA ALA A 100 -21.64 17.75 -4.38
C ALA A 100 -22.71 18.06 -5.43
N ASN A 101 -23.39 19.20 -5.30
CA ASN A 101 -24.40 19.61 -6.26
C ASN A 101 -23.79 19.75 -7.67
N GLY A 102 -24.46 19.16 -8.67
CA GLY A 102 -23.98 19.12 -10.05
C GLY A 102 -23.10 17.91 -10.39
N SER A 103 -22.73 17.07 -9.42
CA SER A 103 -22.06 15.80 -9.70
C SER A 103 -23.04 14.73 -10.19
N PRO A 104 -22.66 13.92 -11.19
CA PRO A 104 -23.49 12.80 -11.65
C PRO A 104 -23.53 11.69 -10.58
N LEU A 105 -24.74 11.25 -10.23
CA LEU A 105 -24.96 10.10 -9.37
C LEU A 105 -25.15 8.81 -10.21
N PRO A 106 -24.60 7.66 -9.79
CA PRO A 106 -24.85 6.38 -10.45
C PRO A 106 -26.33 6.02 -10.43
N PHE A 107 -26.80 5.34 -11.48
CA PHE A 107 -28.21 5.03 -11.70
C PHE A 107 -28.88 4.34 -10.48
N ASP A 108 -28.23 3.32 -9.92
CA ASP A 108 -28.79 2.51 -8.82
C ASP A 108 -28.86 3.23 -7.47
N VAL A 109 -28.15 4.35 -7.30
CA VAL A 109 -28.19 5.18 -6.06
C VAL A 109 -28.95 6.48 -6.26
N ASN A 110 -29.31 6.84 -7.50
CA ASN A 110 -30.07 8.04 -7.83
C ASN A 110 -31.54 7.96 -7.34
N SER A 111 -32.06 6.75 -7.18
CA SER A 111 -33.38 6.47 -6.57
C SER A 111 -33.37 6.56 -5.03
N VAL A 112 -32.19 6.63 -4.40
CA VAL A 112 -32.01 6.73 -2.94
C VAL A 112 -31.92 8.21 -2.54
N ARG A 113 -32.53 8.58 -1.41
CA ARG A 113 -32.56 9.96 -0.92
C ARG A 113 -31.15 10.49 -0.60
N CYS A 114 -30.51 11.16 -1.56
CA CYS A 114 -29.22 11.81 -1.38
C CYS A 114 -29.38 13.28 -0.97
N MET A 115 -28.48 13.79 -0.14
CA MET A 115 -28.40 15.21 0.22
C MET A 115 -27.36 15.93 -0.66
N PRO A 116 -27.76 16.91 -1.47
CA PRO A 116 -26.78 17.77 -2.11
C PRO A 116 -26.10 18.67 -1.07
N TYR A 117 -24.82 18.93 -1.25
CA TYR A 117 -24.11 20.04 -0.60
C TYR A 117 -23.55 21.00 -1.65
N SER A 118 -23.38 22.25 -1.25
CA SER A 118 -23.03 23.35 -2.14
C SER A 118 -21.53 23.41 -2.37
N TYR A 119 -21.10 23.01 -3.55
CA TYR A 119 -19.68 22.94 -3.93
C TYR A 119 -19.45 23.64 -5.27
N ASP A 120 -18.44 24.51 -5.31
CA ASP A 120 -17.96 25.17 -6.51
C ASP A 120 -16.57 24.63 -6.88
N LYS A 121 -16.38 24.33 -8.16
CA LYS A 121 -15.16 23.70 -8.67
C LYS A 121 -13.88 24.53 -8.43
N LYS A 122 -13.98 25.85 -8.22
CA LYS A 122 -12.85 26.75 -7.96
C LYS A 122 -12.77 27.22 -6.51
N LYS A 123 -13.91 27.36 -5.84
CA LYS A 123 -14.02 27.94 -4.49
C LYS A 123 -14.21 26.90 -3.38
N GLY A 124 -14.42 25.63 -3.73
CA GLY A 124 -14.72 24.56 -2.77
C GLY A 124 -16.13 24.69 -2.21
N LEU A 125 -16.31 24.38 -0.92
CA LEU A 125 -17.60 24.51 -0.25
C LEU A 125 -18.06 25.97 -0.20
N THR A 126 -19.22 26.26 -0.79
CA THR A 126 -19.74 27.63 -0.89
C THR A 126 -20.75 27.98 0.19
N LYS A 127 -21.43 26.98 0.77
CA LYS A 127 -22.41 27.17 1.84
C LYS A 127 -22.22 26.17 3.01
N PRO A 128 -21.00 26.02 3.54
CA PRO A 128 -20.68 24.97 4.51
C PRO A 128 -21.57 25.00 5.77
N LYS A 129 -21.99 26.19 6.24
CA LYS A 129 -22.89 26.31 7.40
C LYS A 129 -24.28 25.74 7.13
N GLU A 130 -24.90 26.14 6.02
CA GLU A 130 -26.25 25.68 5.63
C GLU A 130 -26.24 24.16 5.38
N ASP A 131 -25.22 23.68 4.66
CA ASP A 131 -25.07 22.26 4.34
C ASP A 131 -24.81 21.42 5.61
N MET A 132 -24.00 21.92 6.55
CA MET A 132 -23.74 21.29 7.84
C MET A 132 -25.00 21.22 8.69
N GLU A 133 -25.79 22.29 8.76
CA GLU A 133 -27.07 22.31 9.48
C GLU A 133 -28.06 21.30 8.88
N SER A 134 -28.10 21.21 7.54
CA SER A 134 -28.92 20.24 6.82
C SER A 134 -28.50 18.79 7.13
N LEU A 135 -27.21 18.49 7.05
CA LEU A 135 -26.67 17.16 7.38
C LEU A 135 -26.93 16.80 8.85
N THR A 136 -26.71 17.74 9.76
CA THR A 136 -27.02 17.60 11.19
C THR A 136 -28.51 17.29 11.40
N GLY A 137 -29.39 18.00 10.70
CA GLY A 137 -30.84 17.77 10.72
C GLY A 137 -31.23 16.38 10.25
N LYS A 138 -30.62 15.90 9.16
CA LYS A 138 -30.83 14.53 8.66
C LYS A 138 -30.34 13.48 9.66
N LEU A 139 -29.14 13.65 10.24
CA LEU A 139 -28.59 12.75 11.26
C LEU A 139 -29.49 12.69 12.51
N LYS A 140 -29.95 13.84 13.01
CA LYS A 140 -30.90 13.92 14.13
C LYS A 140 -32.24 13.26 13.79
N THR A 141 -32.71 13.38 12.55
CA THR A 141 -33.95 12.74 12.10
C THR A 141 -33.80 11.22 12.01
N ALA A 142 -32.72 10.73 11.40
CA ALA A 142 -32.38 9.32 11.34
C ALA A 142 -32.27 8.70 12.74
N LYS A 143 -31.67 9.43 13.69
CA LYS A 143 -31.60 9.06 15.10
C LYS A 143 -32.97 8.95 15.79
N LYS A 144 -33.93 9.80 15.44
CA LYS A 144 -35.27 9.81 16.06
C LYS A 144 -36.23 8.80 15.46
N ARG A 145 -36.27 8.68 14.12
CA ARG A 145 -37.33 7.92 13.42
C ARG A 145 -36.92 6.51 13.03
N LYS A 146 -35.63 6.27 12.76
CA LYS A 146 -35.11 4.98 12.25
C LYS A 146 -35.92 4.42 11.07
N ASP A 147 -36.41 5.31 10.21
CA ASP A 147 -37.10 4.93 8.97
C ASP A 147 -36.16 4.08 8.11
N THR A 148 -36.68 3.02 7.48
CA THR A 148 -35.89 2.19 6.56
C THR A 148 -35.39 3.05 5.40
N ASP A 149 -34.06 3.15 5.25
CA ASP A 149 -33.40 3.91 4.18
C ASP A 149 -32.58 3.04 3.23
N SER A 150 -32.41 1.75 3.56
CA SER A 150 -31.78 0.79 2.66
C SER A 150 -32.73 0.33 1.55
N PRO A 151 -32.32 0.41 0.26
CA PRO A 151 -33.11 -0.09 -0.86
C PRO A 151 -33.43 -1.58 -0.75
N ILE A 152 -32.53 -2.38 -0.19
CA ILE A 152 -32.71 -3.84 -0.06
C ILE A 152 -33.89 -4.14 0.88
N TYR A 153 -33.98 -3.43 2.01
CA TYR A 153 -35.05 -3.61 2.98
C TYR A 153 -36.35 -2.89 2.60
N GLN A 154 -36.30 -1.93 1.67
CA GLN A 154 -37.48 -1.27 1.11
C GLN A 154 -38.14 -2.09 -0.01
N LEU A 155 -37.33 -2.82 -0.80
CA LEU A 155 -37.78 -3.45 -2.05
C LEU A 155 -37.90 -4.97 -1.97
N VAL A 156 -37.29 -5.61 -0.98
CA VAL A 156 -37.27 -7.07 -0.86
C VAL A 156 -37.84 -7.52 0.48
N ASP A 157 -39.02 -8.14 0.43
CA ASP A 157 -39.72 -8.66 1.61
C ASP A 157 -39.01 -9.89 2.20
N GLY A 158 -39.06 -10.02 3.53
CA GLY A 158 -38.57 -11.20 4.25
C GLY A 158 -37.05 -11.26 4.48
N ILE A 159 -36.29 -10.24 4.04
CA ILE A 159 -34.87 -10.13 4.39
C ILE A 159 -34.75 -9.68 5.86
N SER A 160 -34.14 -10.53 6.68
CA SER A 160 -33.71 -10.17 8.02
C SER A 160 -32.25 -10.56 8.20
N PHE A 161 -31.42 -9.58 8.57
CA PHE A 161 -30.04 -9.85 8.95
C PHE A 161 -30.00 -10.12 10.45
N GLN A 162 -29.81 -11.39 10.82
CA GLN A 162 -29.73 -11.80 12.22
C GLN A 162 -28.39 -11.39 12.85
N ASN A 163 -28.34 -10.17 13.39
CA ASN A 163 -27.26 -9.76 14.28
C ASN A 163 -27.63 -10.06 15.73
N SER A 164 -27.38 -11.28 16.20
CA SER A 164 -27.67 -11.74 17.57
C SER A 164 -26.86 -11.04 18.68
N VAL A 165 -26.09 -10.00 18.36
CA VAL A 165 -24.98 -9.56 19.21
C VAL A 165 -24.86 -8.04 19.41
N ALA A 166 -25.84 -7.25 18.95
CA ALA A 166 -25.67 -5.80 18.74
C ALA A 166 -25.29 -5.00 20.01
N HIS A 167 -26.03 -5.06 21.12
CA HIS A 167 -25.81 -4.07 22.20
C HIS A 167 -24.57 -4.30 23.08
N GLN A 168 -24.25 -5.55 23.45
CA GLN A 168 -23.03 -5.83 24.23
C GLN A 168 -21.77 -5.66 23.38
N LYS A 169 -21.83 -5.97 22.07
CA LYS A 169 -20.71 -5.69 21.18
C LYS A 169 -20.55 -4.22 20.84
N THR A 170 -21.58 -3.37 20.83
CA THR A 170 -21.39 -1.94 20.48
C THR A 170 -20.47 -1.22 21.47
N ASP A 171 -20.59 -1.48 22.78
CA ASP A 171 -19.72 -0.83 23.78
C ASP A 171 -18.31 -1.45 23.76
N ILE A 172 -18.20 -2.78 23.75
CA ILE A 172 -16.90 -3.48 23.60
C ILE A 172 -16.21 -3.06 22.29
N PHE A 173 -16.96 -2.94 21.19
CA PHE A 173 -16.45 -2.48 19.90
C PHE A 173 -16.00 -1.03 19.94
N ARG A 174 -16.75 -0.15 20.61
CA ARG A 174 -16.35 1.26 20.71
C ARG A 174 -15.06 1.39 21.53
N ASP A 175 -14.98 0.69 22.67
CA ASP A 175 -13.76 0.64 23.49
C ASP A 175 -12.60 0.04 22.69
N GLN A 176 -12.84 -1.02 21.93
CA GLN A 176 -11.84 -1.66 21.05
C GLN A 176 -11.36 -0.72 19.94
N VAL A 177 -12.28 0.01 19.30
CA VAL A 177 -11.95 0.96 18.22
C VAL A 177 -11.14 2.14 18.77
N GLU A 178 -11.54 2.69 19.93
CA GLU A 178 -10.77 3.75 20.60
C GLU A 178 -9.37 3.26 20.96
N TYR A 179 -9.27 2.08 21.57
CA TYR A 179 -8.00 1.42 21.87
C TYR A 179 -7.11 1.24 20.62
N ASN A 180 -7.67 0.75 19.51
CA ASN A 180 -6.91 0.52 18.28
C ASN A 180 -6.40 1.84 17.66
N VAL A 181 -7.21 2.89 17.70
CA VAL A 181 -6.81 4.23 17.25
C VAL A 181 -5.67 4.78 18.12
N GLU A 182 -5.77 4.62 19.45
CA GLU A 182 -4.71 5.03 20.38
C GLU A 182 -3.42 4.24 20.15
N MET A 183 -3.52 2.93 19.94
CA MET A 183 -2.38 2.06 19.70
C MET A 183 -1.65 2.45 18.41
N LYS A 184 -2.39 2.67 17.30
CA LYS A 184 -1.81 3.13 16.03
C LYS A 184 -1.12 4.49 16.18
N LYS A 185 -1.72 5.43 16.92
CA LYS A 185 -1.11 6.73 17.23
C LYS A 185 0.17 6.57 18.04
N LYS A 186 0.17 5.68 19.04
CA LYS A 186 1.35 5.37 19.87
C LYS A 186 2.50 4.80 19.02
N LEU A 187 2.23 3.81 18.18
CA LEU A 187 3.21 3.23 17.24
C LEU A 187 3.79 4.27 16.29
N LYS A 188 2.94 5.11 15.69
CA LYS A 188 3.38 6.20 14.80
C LYS A 188 4.26 7.22 15.54
N LYS A 189 3.91 7.58 16.77
CA LYS A 189 4.70 8.50 17.60
C LYS A 189 6.08 7.92 17.95
N ILE A 190 6.15 6.63 18.29
CA ILE A 190 7.42 5.95 18.58
C ILE A 190 8.32 5.94 17.33
N ARG A 191 7.77 5.54 16.17
CA ARG A 191 8.50 5.50 14.89
C ARG A 191 9.01 6.86 14.41
N SER A 192 8.23 7.91 14.59
CA SER A 192 8.55 9.25 14.06
C SER A 192 9.42 10.09 14.99
N ASN A 193 9.82 9.56 16.14
CA ASN A 193 10.63 10.29 17.10
C ASN A 193 12.09 10.39 16.64
N LYS A 194 12.43 11.50 15.97
CA LYS A 194 13.78 11.80 15.47
C LYS A 194 14.87 11.88 16.56
N LYS A 195 14.49 11.91 17.85
CA LYS A 195 15.45 11.91 18.98
C LYS A 195 15.90 10.51 19.38
N TYR A 196 15.16 9.47 19.01
CA TYR A 196 15.49 8.10 19.37
C TYR A 196 16.40 7.46 18.33
N SER A 197 17.40 6.72 18.80
CA SER A 197 18.13 5.78 17.95
C SER A 197 17.24 4.58 17.61
N THR A 198 17.57 3.84 16.56
CA THR A 198 16.87 2.61 16.18
C THR A 198 16.73 1.63 17.35
N ALA A 199 17.78 1.49 18.18
CA ALA A 199 17.77 0.62 19.35
C ALA A 199 16.74 1.09 20.40
N GLN A 200 16.67 2.39 20.67
CA GLN A 200 15.69 2.96 21.60
C GLN A 200 14.24 2.81 21.10
N ILE A 201 14.02 2.96 19.79
CA ILE A 201 12.70 2.72 19.19
C ILE A 201 12.27 1.26 19.40
N LEU A 202 13.19 0.31 19.21
CA LEU A 202 12.91 -1.11 19.43
C LEU A 202 12.62 -1.43 20.89
N GLU A 203 13.37 -0.86 21.84
CA GLU A 203 13.08 -1.02 23.27
C GLU A 203 11.70 -0.47 23.65
N GLU A 204 11.28 0.66 23.09
CA GLU A 204 9.96 1.22 23.33
C GLU A 204 8.83 0.39 22.71
N LEU A 205 9.09 -0.27 21.57
CA LEU A 205 8.15 -1.23 20.99
C LEU A 205 8.04 -2.51 21.83
N ASP A 206 9.18 -3.05 22.29
CA ASP A 206 9.24 -4.28 23.09
C ASP A 206 8.59 -4.10 24.49
N LYS A 207 8.43 -2.85 24.97
CA LYS A 207 7.68 -2.52 26.20
C LYS A 207 6.17 -2.53 26.04
N ILE A 208 5.65 -2.58 24.81
CA ILE A 208 4.20 -2.63 24.59
C ILE A 208 3.74 -4.07 24.79
N GLU A 209 3.08 -4.32 25.92
CA GLU A 209 2.36 -5.59 26.13
C GLU A 209 1.22 -5.67 25.12
N ILE A 210 1.30 -6.69 24.26
CA ILE A 210 0.30 -6.99 23.25
C ILE A 210 -0.04 -8.48 23.35
N ASP A 211 -1.33 -8.79 23.33
CA ASP A 211 -1.82 -10.16 23.25
C ASP A 211 -2.35 -10.42 21.83
N PRO A 212 -1.57 -11.08 20.95
CA PRO A 212 -1.93 -11.19 19.55
C PRO A 212 -3.31 -11.84 19.29
N GLU A 213 -3.79 -12.71 20.17
CA GLU A 213 -5.09 -13.38 20.02
C GLU A 213 -6.28 -12.45 20.23
N ASN A 214 -6.10 -11.38 20.99
CA ASN A 214 -7.16 -10.41 21.32
C ASN A 214 -7.05 -9.10 20.54
N GLU A 215 -6.15 -9.03 19.56
CA GLU A 215 -5.82 -7.80 18.84
C GLU A 215 -6.38 -7.76 17.43
N GLU A 216 -6.69 -6.56 16.95
CA GLU A 216 -7.11 -6.37 15.56
C GLU A 216 -5.94 -6.64 14.60
N ALA A 217 -6.26 -7.29 13.47
CA ALA A 217 -5.27 -7.59 12.43
C ALA A 217 -4.50 -6.35 11.98
N GLY A 218 -5.14 -5.18 11.90
CA GLY A 218 -4.47 -3.94 11.51
C GLY A 218 -3.38 -3.50 12.48
N VAL A 219 -3.60 -3.65 13.80
CA VAL A 219 -2.60 -3.33 14.82
C VAL A 219 -1.41 -4.29 14.72
N LEU A 220 -1.67 -5.59 14.58
CA LEU A 220 -0.63 -6.61 14.39
C LEU A 220 0.23 -6.31 13.15
N ILE A 221 -0.40 -5.93 12.04
CA ILE A 221 0.35 -5.69 10.82
C ILE A 221 1.17 -4.38 10.91
N ASP A 222 0.65 -3.35 11.60
CA ASP A 222 1.42 -2.14 11.91
C ASP A 222 2.66 -2.43 12.77
N PHE A 223 2.56 -3.31 13.77
CA PHE A 223 3.71 -3.78 14.54
C PHE A 223 4.74 -4.50 13.66
N MET A 224 4.28 -5.44 12.84
CA MET A 224 5.14 -6.17 11.91
C MET A 224 5.90 -5.22 10.96
N ILE A 225 5.22 -4.23 10.39
CA ILE A 225 5.84 -3.24 9.49
C ILE A 225 6.77 -2.29 10.25
N SER A 226 6.46 -1.99 11.51
CA SER A 226 7.37 -1.21 12.37
C SER A 226 8.71 -1.94 12.52
N TYR A 227 8.70 -3.24 12.82
CA TYR A 227 9.94 -4.03 12.84
C TYR A 227 10.64 -4.07 11.48
N ARG A 228 9.91 -4.20 10.38
CA ARG A 228 10.47 -4.17 9.02
C ARG A 228 11.21 -2.86 8.73
N SER A 229 10.58 -1.72 9.04
CA SER A 229 11.17 -0.39 8.79
C SER A 229 12.45 -0.12 9.57
N LEU A 230 12.61 -0.79 10.72
CA LEU A 230 13.78 -0.69 11.59
C LEU A 230 14.84 -1.77 11.28
N GLY A 231 14.60 -2.63 10.29
CA GLY A 231 15.48 -3.75 9.94
C GLY A 231 15.56 -4.84 11.00
N ALA A 232 14.60 -4.89 11.95
CA ALA A 232 14.59 -5.83 13.08
C ALA A 232 13.94 -7.16 12.68
N TYR A 233 14.46 -7.81 11.65
CA TYR A 233 13.87 -9.02 11.06
C TYR A 233 13.70 -10.20 12.02
N PRO A 234 14.64 -10.51 12.95
CA PRO A 234 14.42 -11.57 13.93
C PRO A 234 13.21 -11.31 14.84
N ARG A 235 12.99 -10.06 15.27
CA ARG A 235 11.80 -9.67 16.05
C ARG A 235 10.54 -9.78 15.22
N MET A 236 10.60 -9.35 13.96
CA MET A 236 9.49 -9.45 13.01
C MET A 236 9.04 -10.90 12.81
N ILE A 237 9.97 -11.84 12.62
CA ILE A 237 9.68 -13.27 12.47
C ILE A 237 9.00 -13.80 13.75
N ALA A 238 9.62 -13.59 14.91
CA ALA A 238 9.06 -14.04 16.18
C ALA A 238 7.65 -13.47 16.45
N PHE A 239 7.42 -12.21 16.06
CA PHE A 239 6.11 -11.59 16.18
C PHE A 239 5.08 -12.21 15.23
N ILE A 240 5.43 -12.43 13.95
CA ILE A 240 4.56 -13.10 12.97
C ILE A 240 4.22 -14.53 13.41
N GLU A 241 5.17 -15.24 14.02
CA GLU A 241 4.95 -16.61 14.48
C GLU A 241 3.86 -16.73 15.54
N ASN A 242 3.74 -15.70 16.38
CA ASN A 242 2.75 -15.57 17.45
C ASN A 242 1.44 -14.89 17.00
N MET A 243 1.31 -14.45 15.74
CA MET A 243 0.05 -13.91 15.24
C MET A 243 -1.03 -15.01 15.14
N PRO A 244 -2.32 -14.65 15.30
CA PRO A 244 -3.42 -15.57 15.06
C PRO A 244 -3.38 -16.14 13.64
N SER A 245 -3.69 -17.42 13.48
CA SER A 245 -3.57 -18.16 12.21
C SER A 245 -4.27 -17.46 11.03
N HIS A 246 -5.41 -16.82 11.28
CA HIS A 246 -6.19 -16.13 10.25
C HIS A 246 -5.53 -14.83 9.73
N VAL A 247 -4.62 -14.22 10.50
CA VAL A 247 -3.80 -13.07 10.10
C VAL A 247 -2.45 -13.54 9.55
N LYS A 248 -1.83 -14.48 10.26
CA LYS A 248 -0.54 -15.08 9.91
C LYS A 248 -0.55 -15.67 8.49
N ASN A 249 -1.60 -16.41 8.13
CA ASN A 249 -1.67 -17.14 6.86
C ASN A 249 -2.11 -16.29 5.66
N THR A 250 -2.20 -14.97 5.82
CA THR A 250 -2.57 -14.07 4.73
C THR A 250 -1.40 -13.91 3.77
N VAL A 251 -1.68 -13.73 2.47
CA VAL A 251 -0.64 -13.60 1.44
C VAL A 251 0.39 -12.54 1.82
N MET A 252 -0.08 -11.35 2.20
CA MET A 252 0.78 -10.24 2.58
C MET A 252 1.70 -10.59 3.76
N VAL A 253 1.18 -11.18 4.84
CA VAL A 253 2.01 -11.56 6.00
C VAL A 253 3.00 -12.67 5.64
N GLN A 254 2.61 -13.64 4.83
CA GLN A 254 3.50 -14.71 4.36
C GLN A 254 4.60 -14.18 3.43
N GLU A 255 4.28 -13.25 2.51
CA GLU A 255 5.28 -12.56 1.69
C GLU A 255 6.27 -11.79 2.56
N GLN A 256 5.79 -11.09 3.58
CA GLN A 256 6.63 -10.38 4.55
C GLN A 256 7.49 -11.31 5.40
N LEU A 257 6.96 -12.48 5.79
CA LEU A 257 7.70 -13.52 6.49
C LEU A 257 8.82 -14.10 5.60
N GLY A 258 8.52 -14.43 4.34
CA GLY A 258 9.50 -14.90 3.37
C GLY A 258 10.59 -13.84 3.11
N PHE A 259 10.21 -12.57 3.02
CA PHE A 259 11.16 -11.46 2.95
C PHE A 259 12.06 -11.41 4.20
N ALA A 260 11.49 -11.49 5.40
CA ALA A 260 12.25 -11.43 6.65
C ALA A 260 13.25 -12.60 6.78
N TYR A 261 12.82 -13.83 6.48
CA TYR A 261 13.70 -15.01 6.43
C TYR A 261 14.86 -14.83 5.44
N ASN A 262 14.60 -14.22 4.29
CA ASN A 262 15.68 -13.91 3.35
C ASN A 262 16.71 -12.94 3.96
N ARG A 263 16.27 -11.95 4.73
CA ARG A 263 17.14 -10.95 5.35
C ARG A 263 17.94 -11.50 6.53
N THR A 264 17.43 -12.49 7.25
CA THR A 264 18.16 -13.20 8.34
C THR A 264 19.10 -14.28 7.83
N GLY A 265 19.00 -14.65 6.54
CA GLY A 265 19.86 -15.66 5.92
C GLY A 265 19.23 -17.06 5.89
N GLU A 266 18.00 -17.21 6.38
CA GLU A 266 17.22 -18.46 6.39
C GLU A 266 16.59 -18.70 5.01
N LYS A 267 17.45 -18.92 4.00
CA LYS A 267 17.05 -18.93 2.59
C LYS A 267 16.08 -20.05 2.25
N GLU A 268 16.26 -21.23 2.84
CA GLU A 268 15.40 -22.40 2.62
C GLU A 268 13.98 -22.16 3.16
N GLU A 269 13.85 -21.50 4.32
CA GLU A 269 12.54 -21.12 4.88
C GLU A 269 11.86 -20.05 4.02
N ALA A 270 12.61 -19.04 3.57
CA ALA A 270 12.09 -18.03 2.65
C ALA A 270 11.52 -18.65 1.38
N ILE A 271 12.26 -19.58 0.74
CA ILE A 271 11.79 -20.28 -0.46
C ILE A 271 10.51 -21.07 -0.16
N ARG A 272 10.50 -21.86 0.93
CA ARG A 272 9.36 -22.69 1.30
C ARG A 272 8.07 -21.88 1.50
N VAL A 273 8.17 -20.76 2.21
CA VAL A 273 7.02 -19.87 2.47
C VAL A 273 6.51 -19.27 1.15
N LEU A 274 7.39 -18.71 0.33
CA LEU A 274 7.01 -18.02 -0.90
C LEU A 274 6.47 -18.98 -1.98
N GLU A 275 7.07 -20.16 -2.13
CA GLU A 275 6.54 -21.21 -3.01
C GLU A 275 5.18 -21.74 -2.51
N GLY A 276 4.99 -21.78 -1.18
CA GLY A 276 3.71 -22.09 -0.56
C GLY A 276 2.62 -21.10 -0.95
N VAL A 277 2.91 -19.80 -0.87
CA VAL A 277 2.00 -18.72 -1.31
C VAL A 277 1.65 -18.88 -2.78
N LEU A 278 2.65 -19.05 -3.66
CA LEU A 278 2.42 -19.22 -5.11
C LEU A 278 1.56 -20.46 -5.42
N LYS A 279 1.77 -21.56 -4.70
CA LYS A 279 1.00 -22.79 -4.87
C LYS A 279 -0.47 -22.63 -4.45
N GLN A 280 -0.73 -21.89 -3.38
CA GLN A 280 -2.08 -21.72 -2.82
C GLN A 280 -2.87 -20.61 -3.53
N ASN A 281 -2.21 -19.53 -3.94
CA ASN A 281 -2.84 -18.30 -4.41
C ASN A 281 -2.63 -18.02 -5.90
N GLY A 282 -1.74 -18.78 -6.55
CA GLY A 282 -1.40 -18.61 -7.96
C GLY A 282 -0.25 -17.60 -8.19
N PRO A 283 0.08 -17.34 -9.47
CA PRO A 283 1.13 -16.41 -9.87
C PRO A 283 0.91 -14.99 -9.32
N SER A 284 1.94 -14.40 -8.73
CA SER A 284 1.95 -13.02 -8.21
C SER A 284 3.27 -12.34 -8.53
N SER A 285 3.20 -11.10 -9.05
CA SER A 285 4.40 -10.28 -9.33
C SER A 285 5.22 -10.06 -8.07
N GLU A 286 4.58 -9.68 -6.97
CA GLU A 286 5.23 -9.40 -5.67
C GLU A 286 5.90 -10.66 -5.12
N THR A 287 5.18 -11.78 -5.04
CA THR A 287 5.72 -13.03 -4.48
C THR A 287 6.91 -13.54 -5.31
N TYR A 288 6.81 -13.51 -6.64
CA TYR A 288 7.93 -13.85 -7.52
C TYR A 288 9.07 -12.84 -7.43
N GLY A 289 8.80 -11.55 -7.23
CA GLY A 289 9.80 -10.52 -6.99
C GLY A 289 10.63 -10.80 -5.74
N ILE A 290 9.97 -11.16 -4.63
CA ILE A 290 10.63 -11.53 -3.37
C ILE A 290 11.41 -12.84 -3.55
N LEU A 291 10.81 -13.87 -4.16
CA LEU A 291 11.47 -15.15 -4.38
C LEU A 291 12.69 -15.03 -5.33
N GLY A 292 12.57 -14.21 -6.37
CA GLY A 292 13.67 -13.88 -7.27
C GLY A 292 14.82 -13.22 -6.52
N ARG A 293 14.50 -12.37 -5.53
CA ARG A 293 15.50 -11.76 -4.64
C ARG A 293 16.21 -12.80 -3.78
N VAL A 294 15.50 -13.80 -3.26
CA VAL A 294 16.11 -14.90 -2.50
C VAL A 294 17.14 -15.64 -3.36
N TYR A 295 16.76 -16.01 -4.59
CA TYR A 295 17.68 -16.69 -5.50
C TYR A 295 18.85 -15.81 -5.95
N LYS A 296 18.65 -14.49 -6.10
CA LYS A 296 19.72 -13.53 -6.36
C LYS A 296 20.71 -13.44 -5.20
N ASP A 297 20.22 -13.40 -3.95
CA ASP A 297 21.09 -13.38 -2.77
C ASP A 297 21.86 -14.70 -2.62
N LEU A 298 21.23 -15.84 -2.94
CA LEU A 298 21.90 -17.15 -3.01
C LEU A 298 22.97 -17.23 -4.10
N TYR A 299 22.71 -16.61 -5.26
CA TYR A 299 23.72 -16.43 -6.31
C TYR A 299 24.91 -15.63 -5.80
N ASP A 300 24.66 -14.47 -5.16
CA ASP A 300 25.72 -13.61 -4.63
C ASP A 300 26.56 -14.34 -3.56
N ALA A 301 25.91 -15.08 -2.65
CA ALA A 301 26.59 -15.92 -1.66
C ALA A 301 27.46 -17.01 -2.32
N ALA A 302 26.94 -17.71 -3.33
CA ALA A 302 27.70 -18.74 -4.04
C ALA A 302 28.91 -18.17 -4.81
N ILE A 303 28.83 -16.91 -5.28
CA ILE A 303 29.97 -16.21 -5.88
C ILE A 303 31.04 -15.89 -4.83
N ILE A 304 30.64 -15.43 -3.64
CA ILE A 304 31.55 -15.17 -2.51
C ILE A 304 32.26 -16.46 -2.09
N ASP A 305 31.52 -17.56 -1.99
CA ASP A 305 32.02 -18.90 -1.68
C ASP A 305 32.85 -19.53 -2.82
N GLN A 306 33.00 -18.84 -3.95
CA GLN A 306 33.69 -19.30 -5.16
C GLN A 306 33.10 -20.60 -5.76
N ASN A 307 31.85 -20.94 -5.42
CA ASN A 307 31.14 -22.10 -5.94
C ASN A 307 30.43 -21.74 -7.24
N ILE A 308 31.18 -21.79 -8.35
CA ILE A 308 30.70 -21.36 -9.68
C ILE A 308 29.51 -22.18 -10.18
N ALA A 309 29.48 -23.49 -9.90
CA ALA A 309 28.38 -24.36 -10.34
C ALA A 309 27.07 -23.96 -9.65
N LYS A 310 27.11 -23.79 -8.32
CA LYS A 310 25.96 -23.36 -7.51
C LYS A 310 25.50 -21.94 -7.91
N ALA A 311 26.46 -21.03 -8.13
CA ALA A 311 26.17 -19.68 -8.60
C ALA A 311 25.41 -19.68 -9.93
N LYS A 312 25.87 -20.45 -10.94
CA LYS A 312 25.14 -20.56 -12.22
C LYS A 312 23.71 -21.06 -12.05
N GLY A 313 23.51 -22.11 -11.24
CA GLY A 313 22.17 -22.63 -10.97
C GLY A 313 21.24 -21.62 -10.30
N TYR A 314 21.74 -20.86 -9.32
CA TYR A 314 20.94 -19.81 -8.67
C TYR A 314 20.68 -18.60 -9.57
N LEU A 315 21.63 -18.22 -10.43
CA LEU A 315 21.42 -17.18 -11.42
C LEU A 315 20.26 -17.56 -12.37
N ASP A 316 20.24 -18.80 -12.84
CA ASP A 316 19.17 -19.30 -13.71
C ASP A 316 17.81 -19.30 -13.00
N LYS A 317 17.77 -19.79 -11.74
CA LYS A 317 16.54 -19.73 -10.93
C LYS A 317 16.06 -18.30 -10.71
N ALA A 318 16.95 -17.37 -10.41
CA ALA A 318 16.59 -15.97 -10.20
C ALA A 318 16.01 -15.36 -11.49
N ILE A 319 16.63 -15.60 -12.64
CA ILE A 319 16.14 -15.14 -13.95
C ILE A 319 14.76 -15.72 -14.25
N GLU A 320 14.57 -17.03 -14.11
CA GLU A 320 13.28 -17.67 -14.36
C GLU A 320 12.19 -17.12 -13.44
N THR A 321 12.52 -16.93 -12.16
CA THR A 321 11.57 -16.44 -11.15
C THR A 321 11.17 -14.98 -11.43
N TYR A 322 12.14 -14.10 -11.71
CA TYR A 322 11.83 -12.71 -12.05
C TYR A 322 11.06 -12.59 -13.37
N GLN A 323 11.33 -13.46 -14.35
CA GLN A 323 10.54 -13.52 -15.56
C GLN A 323 9.08 -13.89 -15.28
N LYS A 324 8.83 -14.93 -14.47
CA LYS A 324 7.46 -15.28 -14.05
C LYS A 324 6.77 -14.14 -13.32
N GLY A 325 7.50 -13.38 -12.49
CA GLY A 325 6.97 -12.19 -11.82
C GLY A 325 6.54 -11.10 -12.80
N MET A 326 7.41 -10.76 -13.75
CA MET A 326 7.11 -9.78 -14.80
C MET A 326 5.94 -10.21 -15.69
N GLU A 327 5.83 -11.51 -16.01
CA GLU A 327 4.72 -12.04 -16.81
C GLU A 327 3.40 -12.10 -16.04
N ALA A 328 3.44 -12.20 -14.70
CA ALA A 328 2.26 -12.15 -13.85
C ALA A 328 1.62 -10.75 -13.78
N ASP A 329 2.44 -9.68 -13.74
CA ASP A 329 1.97 -8.31 -13.93
C ASP A 329 3.03 -7.43 -14.61
N TRP A 330 2.90 -7.25 -15.93
CA TRP A 330 3.81 -6.44 -16.75
C TRP A 330 3.78 -4.94 -16.41
N ARG A 331 2.84 -4.49 -15.58
CA ARG A 331 2.78 -3.10 -15.11
C ARG A 331 3.66 -2.88 -13.88
N ASP A 332 4.01 -3.94 -13.16
CA ASP A 332 4.98 -3.88 -12.08
C ASP A 332 6.39 -3.96 -12.66
N ALA A 333 7.13 -2.87 -12.51
CA ALA A 333 8.47 -2.77 -13.04
C ALA A 333 9.49 -3.60 -12.24
N TYR A 334 9.26 -3.90 -10.95
CA TYR A 334 10.29 -4.40 -10.06
C TYR A 334 10.90 -5.75 -10.49
N PRO A 335 10.10 -6.78 -10.87
CA PRO A 335 10.68 -8.02 -11.37
C PRO A 335 11.40 -7.85 -12.70
N GLY A 336 10.82 -7.05 -13.61
CA GLY A 336 11.37 -6.81 -14.94
C GLY A 336 12.75 -6.14 -14.91
N THR A 337 12.95 -5.19 -14.01
CA THR A 337 14.23 -4.46 -13.90
C THR A 337 15.35 -5.36 -13.38
N ASN A 338 15.07 -6.16 -12.35
CA ASN A 338 16.01 -7.16 -11.85
C ASN A 338 16.29 -8.25 -12.89
N LEU A 339 15.27 -8.67 -13.66
CA LEU A 339 15.43 -9.62 -14.76
C LEU A 339 16.46 -9.13 -15.79
N LEU A 340 16.32 -7.90 -16.29
CA LEU A 340 17.24 -7.34 -17.29
C LEU A 340 18.68 -7.29 -16.79
N THR A 341 18.88 -6.88 -15.52
CA THR A 341 20.22 -6.84 -14.92
C THR A 341 20.82 -8.25 -14.80
N LEU A 342 20.03 -9.26 -14.43
CA LEU A 342 20.52 -10.65 -14.35
C LEU A 342 20.75 -11.28 -15.73
N LEU A 343 19.92 -10.98 -16.73
CA LEU A 343 20.17 -11.37 -18.11
C LEU A 343 21.47 -10.77 -18.63
N TYR A 344 21.79 -9.53 -18.25
CA TYR A 344 23.06 -8.89 -18.60
C TYR A 344 24.23 -9.61 -17.92
N VAL A 345 24.09 -10.00 -16.66
CA VAL A 345 25.09 -10.82 -15.95
C VAL A 345 25.29 -12.16 -16.64
N LYS A 346 24.21 -12.81 -17.08
CA LYS A 346 24.24 -14.09 -17.81
C LYS A 346 24.83 -13.96 -19.24
N GLY A 347 24.71 -12.78 -19.85
CA GLY A 347 25.10 -12.52 -21.24
C GLY A 347 24.01 -12.87 -22.25
N ASP A 348 22.75 -12.91 -21.82
CA ASP A 348 21.59 -13.18 -22.68
C ASP A 348 21.04 -11.88 -23.28
N PHE A 349 21.79 -11.34 -24.24
CA PHE A 349 21.48 -10.05 -24.87
C PHE A 349 20.25 -10.09 -25.79
N GLU A 350 19.98 -11.24 -26.40
CA GLU A 350 18.79 -11.44 -27.24
C GLU A 350 17.52 -11.22 -26.41
N LYS A 351 17.47 -11.82 -25.22
CA LYS A 351 16.33 -11.66 -24.32
C LYS A 351 16.23 -10.27 -23.70
N ILE A 352 17.36 -9.59 -23.48
CA ILE A 352 17.33 -8.17 -23.10
C ILE A 352 16.65 -7.34 -24.20
N GLN A 353 17.00 -7.55 -25.47
CA GLN A 353 16.42 -6.78 -26.57
C GLN A 353 14.91 -6.99 -26.70
N SER A 354 14.40 -8.19 -26.44
CA SER A 354 12.96 -8.47 -26.52
C SER A 354 12.16 -7.89 -25.35
N LEU A 355 12.76 -7.79 -24.15
CA LEU A 355 12.05 -7.39 -22.93
C LEU A 355 12.25 -5.92 -22.53
N ALA A 356 13.37 -5.30 -22.92
CA ALA A 356 13.76 -4.00 -22.38
C ALA A 356 12.72 -2.89 -22.63
N CYS A 357 12.06 -2.88 -23.79
CA CYS A 357 11.04 -1.88 -24.09
C CYS A 357 9.81 -1.99 -23.17
N VAL A 358 9.40 -3.22 -22.83
CA VAL A 358 8.26 -3.47 -21.93
C VAL A 358 8.58 -2.99 -20.52
N VAL A 359 9.75 -3.37 -20.01
CA VAL A 359 10.21 -2.96 -18.67
C VAL A 359 10.42 -1.45 -18.60
N GLU A 360 11.05 -0.85 -19.62
CA GLU A 360 11.24 0.60 -19.70
C GLU A 360 9.89 1.33 -19.67
N TYR A 361 8.90 0.85 -20.42
CA TYR A 361 7.56 1.42 -20.42
C TYR A 361 6.89 1.34 -19.04
N ALA A 362 6.99 0.20 -18.35
CA ALA A 362 6.46 0.03 -17.00
C ALA A 362 7.06 1.05 -16.00
N VAL A 363 8.39 1.23 -16.02
CA VAL A 363 9.08 2.24 -15.19
C VAL A 363 8.61 3.65 -15.54
N GLN A 364 8.46 3.98 -16.84
CA GLN A 364 7.96 5.28 -17.27
C GLN A 364 6.51 5.55 -16.84
N ARG A 365 5.65 4.52 -16.77
CA ARG A 365 4.28 4.67 -16.24
C ARG A 365 4.26 4.91 -14.73
N LYS A 366 5.22 4.35 -14.00
CA LYS A 366 5.42 4.62 -12.57
C LYS A 366 5.88 6.07 -12.34
N LEU A 367 6.90 6.52 -13.09
CA LEU A 367 7.41 7.90 -13.05
C LEU A 367 6.35 8.96 -13.34
N ALA A 368 5.42 8.67 -14.25
CA ALA A 368 4.33 9.60 -14.56
C ALA A 368 3.39 9.90 -13.37
N LYS A 369 3.43 9.09 -12.31
CA LYS A 369 2.65 9.29 -11.08
C LYS A 369 3.43 9.99 -9.99
N SER A 370 4.71 9.64 -9.83
CA SER A 370 5.62 10.21 -8.84
C SER A 370 7.04 10.06 -9.34
N GLU A 371 7.83 11.12 -9.24
CA GLU A 371 9.26 11.07 -9.55
C GLU A 371 10.03 10.59 -8.31
N ASP A 372 10.82 9.54 -8.47
CA ASP A 372 11.67 8.95 -7.43
C ASP A 372 13.07 8.67 -8.00
N TYR A 373 14.10 8.85 -7.17
CA TYR A 373 15.49 8.53 -7.50
C TYR A 373 15.61 7.11 -8.07
N TRP A 374 14.94 6.14 -7.44
CA TRP A 374 15.04 4.72 -7.82
C TRP A 374 14.55 4.44 -9.23
N ASP A 375 13.51 5.15 -9.67
CA ASP A 375 12.96 4.95 -11.00
C ASP A 375 13.90 5.48 -12.08
N TYR A 376 14.53 6.64 -11.86
CA TYR A 376 15.55 7.14 -12.78
C TYR A 376 16.85 6.31 -12.75
N ALA A 377 17.32 5.89 -11.57
CA ALA A 377 18.47 4.99 -11.45
C ALA A 377 18.23 3.67 -12.20
N THR A 378 17.02 3.13 -12.11
CA THR A 378 16.58 1.97 -12.88
C THR A 378 16.60 2.23 -14.39
N LEU A 379 16.12 3.38 -14.86
CA LEU A 379 16.20 3.74 -16.28
C LEU A 379 17.64 3.90 -16.77
N VAL A 380 18.56 4.33 -15.91
CA VAL A 380 20.00 4.31 -16.23
C VAL A 380 20.48 2.88 -16.44
N GLU A 381 20.15 1.95 -15.54
CA GLU A 381 20.52 0.54 -15.68
C GLU A 381 19.97 -0.07 -16.99
N ILE A 382 18.70 0.20 -17.31
CA ILE A 382 18.07 -0.25 -18.56
C ILE A 382 18.77 0.33 -19.79
N ALA A 383 19.10 1.62 -19.77
CA ALA A 383 19.82 2.27 -20.85
C ALA A 383 21.24 1.69 -21.03
N LEU A 384 21.90 1.30 -19.94
CA LEU A 384 23.22 0.66 -19.99
C LEU A 384 23.16 -0.75 -20.59
N VAL A 385 22.21 -1.59 -20.18
CA VAL A 385 22.08 -2.96 -20.73
C VAL A 385 21.61 -2.97 -22.19
N THR A 386 20.94 -1.91 -22.64
CA THR A 386 20.52 -1.72 -24.04
C THR A 386 21.52 -0.92 -24.90
N GLY A 387 22.61 -0.42 -24.30
CA GLY A 387 23.64 0.34 -25.01
C GLY A 387 23.23 1.76 -25.44
N ASN A 388 22.20 2.33 -24.83
CA ASN A 388 21.69 3.67 -25.17
C ASN A 388 22.38 4.76 -24.33
N GLU A 389 23.53 5.25 -24.79
CA GLU A 389 24.32 6.27 -24.08
C GLU A 389 23.52 7.54 -23.78
N ARG A 390 22.76 8.04 -24.75
CA ARG A 390 21.96 9.25 -24.59
C ARG A 390 20.95 9.11 -23.44
N LYS A 391 20.15 8.03 -23.44
CA LYS A 391 19.19 7.76 -22.37
C LYS A 391 19.88 7.54 -21.02
N ALA A 392 21.05 6.91 -21.00
CA ALA A 392 21.77 6.68 -19.74
C ALA A 392 22.20 8.00 -19.09
N LEU A 393 22.69 8.96 -19.88
CA LEU A 393 23.09 10.28 -19.39
C LEU A 393 21.88 11.14 -19.00
N GLU A 394 20.85 11.18 -19.84
CA GLU A 394 19.61 11.93 -19.54
C GLU A 394 18.95 11.46 -18.23
N ASN A 395 18.88 10.13 -18.00
CA ASN A 395 18.29 9.60 -16.76
C ASN A 395 19.22 9.77 -15.56
N PHE A 396 20.54 9.75 -15.74
CA PHE A 396 21.48 10.09 -14.67
C PHE A 396 21.28 11.53 -14.19
N GLU A 397 21.18 12.48 -15.12
CA GLU A 397 20.95 13.90 -14.82
C GLU A 397 19.64 14.10 -14.03
N LYS A 398 18.59 13.35 -14.37
CA LYS A 398 17.33 13.37 -13.63
C LYS A 398 17.44 12.69 -12.25
N ALA A 399 18.13 11.56 -12.15
CA ALA A 399 18.32 10.87 -10.88
C ALA A 399 19.04 11.76 -9.85
N ILE A 400 20.06 12.53 -10.26
CA ILE A 400 20.85 13.33 -9.32
C ILE A 400 20.13 14.58 -8.80
N VAL A 401 19.03 15.00 -9.41
CA VAL A 401 18.21 16.12 -8.91
C VAL A 401 17.07 15.67 -7.98
N CYS A 402 16.77 14.38 -7.93
CA CYS A 402 15.82 13.81 -6.97
C CYS A 402 16.37 13.86 -5.53
N ASP A 403 15.43 13.87 -4.57
CA ASP A 403 15.73 13.61 -3.17
C ASP A 403 16.32 12.21 -3.01
N LYS A 404 17.43 12.10 -2.28
CA LYS A 404 18.22 10.87 -2.19
C LYS A 404 19.20 10.93 -1.03
N ASP A 405 19.44 9.77 -0.45
CA ASP A 405 20.48 9.56 0.54
C ASP A 405 21.74 8.93 -0.08
N LEU A 406 22.86 9.02 0.64
CA LEU A 406 24.14 8.41 0.26
C LEU A 406 24.01 6.92 -0.08
N TRP A 407 23.30 6.16 0.74
CA TRP A 407 23.14 4.71 0.57
C TRP A 407 22.43 4.34 -0.75
N MET A 408 21.59 5.24 -1.29
CA MET A 408 20.93 5.04 -2.56
C MET A 408 21.93 5.11 -3.73
N LEU A 409 22.82 6.12 -3.68
CA LEU A 409 23.91 6.28 -4.66
C LEU A 409 24.87 5.08 -4.60
N GLU A 410 25.25 4.64 -3.41
CA GLU A 410 26.13 3.48 -3.19
C GLU A 410 25.51 2.21 -3.77
N THR A 411 24.20 2.02 -3.59
CA THR A 411 23.48 0.87 -4.14
C THR A 411 23.54 0.85 -5.66
N THR A 412 23.29 1.98 -6.31
CA THR A 412 23.40 2.10 -7.78
C THR A 412 24.84 1.83 -8.25
N VAL A 413 25.84 2.41 -7.58
CA VAL A 413 27.26 2.16 -7.88
C VAL A 413 27.62 0.69 -7.78
N ASN A 414 27.12 -0.02 -6.76
CA ASN A 414 27.36 -1.45 -6.59
C ASN A 414 26.78 -2.28 -7.76
N THR A 415 25.60 -1.91 -8.27
CA THR A 415 25.03 -2.54 -9.48
C THR A 415 25.90 -2.28 -10.70
N LEU A 416 26.31 -1.03 -10.93
CA LEU A 416 27.14 -0.66 -12.08
C LEU A 416 28.53 -1.30 -12.05
N ASP A 417 29.15 -1.40 -10.89
CA ASP A 417 30.43 -2.08 -10.71
C ASP A 417 30.32 -3.58 -11.03
N ARG A 418 29.21 -4.22 -10.63
CA ARG A 418 28.92 -5.61 -11.00
C ARG A 418 28.82 -5.78 -12.52
N MET A 419 28.07 -4.91 -13.19
CA MET A 419 27.96 -4.92 -14.66
C MET A 419 29.33 -4.74 -15.32
N LEU A 420 30.15 -3.81 -14.81
CA LEU A 420 31.50 -3.56 -15.30
C LEU A 420 32.40 -4.79 -15.18
N LYS A 421 32.40 -5.44 -14.00
CA LYS A 421 33.18 -6.66 -13.75
C LYS A 421 32.79 -7.79 -14.70
N VAL A 422 31.49 -7.96 -14.97
CA VAL A 422 31.00 -8.95 -15.93
C VAL A 422 31.51 -8.64 -17.34
N ALA A 423 31.36 -7.39 -17.80
CA ALA A 423 31.82 -6.98 -19.13
C ALA A 423 33.34 -7.16 -19.30
N GLN A 424 34.12 -6.84 -18.26
CA GLN A 424 35.57 -7.08 -18.24
C GLN A 424 35.93 -8.56 -18.35
N LYS A 425 35.24 -9.44 -17.61
CA LYS A 425 35.43 -10.91 -17.72
C LYS A 425 35.13 -11.42 -19.12
N ARG A 426 34.13 -10.85 -19.81
CA ARG A 426 33.80 -11.16 -21.20
C ARG A 426 34.70 -10.46 -22.24
N LYS A 427 35.66 -9.64 -21.82
CA LYS A 427 36.53 -8.81 -22.69
C LYS A 427 35.74 -7.84 -23.59
N GLU A 428 34.59 -7.38 -23.12
CA GLU A 428 33.72 -6.43 -23.83
C GLU A 428 34.18 -4.98 -23.61
N LYS A 429 33.90 -4.11 -24.58
CA LYS A 429 34.10 -2.66 -24.43
C LYS A 429 33.02 -2.09 -23.50
N ALA A 430 33.37 -1.86 -22.24
CA ALA A 430 32.48 -1.29 -21.22
C ALA A 430 32.66 0.24 -21.04
N THR A 431 32.94 0.99 -22.11
CA THR A 431 33.21 2.44 -22.04
C THR A 431 32.05 3.23 -21.44
N LEU A 432 30.82 2.90 -21.83
CA LEU A 432 29.62 3.58 -21.33
C LEU A 432 29.40 3.32 -19.83
N ILE A 433 29.50 2.06 -19.39
CA ILE A 433 29.36 1.71 -17.97
C ILE A 433 30.43 2.43 -17.13
N LYS A 434 31.69 2.44 -17.58
CA LYS A 434 32.78 3.17 -16.89
C LYS A 434 32.48 4.66 -16.77
N LYS A 435 31.94 5.28 -17.83
CA LYS A 435 31.58 6.70 -17.85
C LYS A 435 30.48 7.01 -16.83
N VAL A 436 29.37 6.28 -16.85
CA VAL A 436 28.26 6.49 -15.93
C VAL A 436 28.63 6.15 -14.48
N LEU A 437 29.40 5.07 -14.27
CA LEU A 437 29.94 4.71 -12.96
C LEU A 437 30.82 5.83 -12.38
N LYS A 438 31.66 6.48 -13.20
CA LYS A 438 32.47 7.62 -12.78
C LYS A 438 31.58 8.79 -12.31
N LEU A 439 30.51 9.09 -13.05
CA LEU A 439 29.58 10.17 -12.71
C LEU A 439 28.89 9.94 -11.35
N PHE A 440 28.40 8.73 -11.07
CA PHE A 440 27.83 8.42 -9.76
C PHE A 440 28.86 8.49 -8.63
N ASN A 441 30.08 8.00 -8.85
CA ASN A 441 31.16 8.11 -7.86
C ASN A 441 31.55 9.57 -7.56
N GLU A 442 31.47 10.46 -8.55
CA GLU A 442 31.67 11.90 -8.33
C GLU A 442 30.57 12.53 -7.47
N GLN A 443 29.33 12.02 -7.53
CA GLN A 443 28.25 12.47 -6.65
C GLN A 443 28.46 11.99 -5.22
N ILE A 444 28.85 10.73 -5.03
CA ILE A 444 29.19 10.17 -3.71
C ILE A 444 30.28 11.00 -3.03
N LYS A 445 31.32 11.42 -3.77
CA LYS A 445 32.41 12.25 -3.22
C LYS A 445 31.99 13.67 -2.80
N LYS A 446 30.85 14.17 -3.28
CA LYS A 446 30.33 15.51 -2.97
C LYS A 446 29.36 15.50 -1.80
N TRP A 447 28.87 14.33 -1.41
CA TRP A 447 28.03 14.11 -0.24
C TRP A 447 28.91 14.13 1.01
#